data_AF-A0A399RN33-F1
#
_entry.id   AF-A0A399RN33-F1
#
_cell.length_a   1.000
_cell.length_b   1.000
_cell.length_c   1.000
_cell.angle_alpha   90.00
_cell.angle_beta   90.00
_cell.angle_gamma   90.00
#
_symmetry.space_group_name_H-M   'P 1'
#
loop_
_entity.id
_entity.type
_entity.pdbx_description
1 polymer ?
#
loop_
_entity_poly.entity_id
_entity_poly.type
_entity_poly.pdbx_seq_one_letter_code
_entity_poly.pdbx_strand_id
1 'polypeptide(L)' 'MEQQGLDPDERVCRTEDQIGSIIPKRICATRAAWYAKTKASQEGTAEIQRDALQTRAPGSGG' A
#
# COMPACT_ATOMS: atom_id res chain seq x y z
N MET A 1 -21.48 -20.58 -11.61
CA MET A 1 -21.05 -19.67 -10.55
C MET A 1 -19.83 -18.95 -11.09
N GLU A 2 -20.06 -17.80 -11.72
CA GLU A 2 -18.99 -17.01 -12.33
C GLU A 2 -18.09 -16.52 -11.20
N GLN A 3 -16.81 -16.87 -11.26
CA GLN A 3 -15.85 -16.54 -10.22
C GLN A 3 -15.45 -15.07 -10.32
N GLN A 4 -16.40 -14.18 -10.03
CA GLN A 4 -16.20 -12.75 -9.88
C GLN A 4 -15.22 -12.56 -8.70
N GLY A 5 -13.95 -12.29 -8.98
CA GLY A 5 -12.93 -12.35 -7.92
C GLY A 5 -11.53 -12.77 -8.33
N LEU A 6 -11.41 -13.56 -9.40
CA LEU A 6 -10.16 -14.27 -9.72
C LEU A 6 -9.42 -13.72 -10.94
N ASP A 7 -10.07 -12.86 -11.73
CA ASP A 7 -9.45 -12.33 -12.93
C ASP A 7 -8.46 -11.21 -12.57
N PRO A 8 -7.15 -11.39 -12.83
CA PRO A 8 -6.13 -10.39 -12.50
C PRO A 8 -6.23 -9.14 -13.37
N ASP A 9 -6.85 -9.25 -14.55
CA ASP A 9 -7.00 -8.19 -15.56
C ASP A 9 -8.30 -7.39 -15.39
N GLU A 10 -9.17 -7.82 -14.47
CA GLU A 10 -10.39 -7.13 -14.11
C GLU A 10 -10.09 -5.67 -13.75
N ARG A 11 -10.69 -4.74 -14.49
CA ARG A 11 -10.55 -3.31 -14.22
C ARG A 11 -11.37 -2.93 -13.00
N VAL A 12 -10.67 -2.57 -11.93
CA VAL A 12 -11.25 -2.09 -10.68
C VAL A 12 -10.97 -0.59 -10.55
N CYS A 13 -12.03 0.21 -10.45
CA CYS A 13 -11.94 1.64 -10.18
C CYS A 13 -12.07 1.91 -8.69
N ARG A 14 -11.07 2.56 -8.09
CA ARG A 14 -11.07 2.98 -6.68
C ARG A 14 -10.69 4.44 -6.56
N THR A 15 -11.10 5.05 -5.46
CA THR A 15 -10.72 6.42 -5.10
C THR A 15 -9.47 6.33 -4.25
N GLU A 16 -8.36 6.91 -4.71
CA GLU A 16 -7.10 6.92 -3.99
C GLU A 16 -6.67 8.34 -3.66
N ASP A 17 -6.18 8.50 -2.44
CA ASP A 17 -5.43 9.67 -2.03
C ASP A 17 -4.09 9.72 -2.78
N GLN A 18 -3.78 10.89 -3.32
CA GLN A 18 -2.54 11.10 -4.07
C GLN A 18 -1.70 12.11 -3.28
N ILE A 19 -0.44 11.76 -3.04
CA ILE A 19 0.48 12.64 -2.31
C ILE A 19 0.56 13.99 -3.04
N GLY A 20 0.28 15.07 -2.32
CA GLY A 20 0.22 16.43 -2.88
C GLY A 20 -1.15 16.87 -3.40
N SER A 21 -2.18 16.00 -3.33
CA SER A 21 -3.57 16.35 -3.67
C SER A 21 -4.47 16.13 -2.45
N ILE A 22 -5.19 17.19 -2.05
CA ILE A 22 -6.17 17.13 -0.95
C ILE A 22 -7.46 16.43 -1.41
N ILE A 23 -7.73 16.47 -2.72
CA ILE A 23 -8.90 15.83 -3.32
C ILE A 23 -8.47 14.45 -3.82
N PRO A 24 -9.12 13.37 -3.36
CA PRO A 24 -8.80 12.02 -3.81
C PRO A 24 -9.27 11.82 -5.25
N LYS A 25 -8.51 11.05 -6.03
CA LYS A 25 -8.78 10.84 -7.46
C LYS A 25 -9.29 9.43 -7.70
N ARG A 26 -10.25 9.30 -8.62
CA ARG A 26 -10.72 7.99 -9.08
C ARG A 26 -9.71 7.41 -10.08
N ILE A 27 -9.06 6.33 -9.69
CA ILE A 27 -8.08 5.61 -10.50
C ILE A 27 -8.68 4.25 -10.87
N CYS A 28 -8.60 3.88 -12.15
CA CYS A 28 -9.04 2.58 -12.63
C CYS A 28 -7.83 1.77 -13.08
N ALA A 29 -7.52 0.70 -12.37
CA ALA A 29 -6.40 -0.19 -12.66
C ALA A 29 -6.85 -1.65 -12.60
N THR A 30 -6.03 -2.57 -13.12
CA THR A 30 -6.32 -4.00 -13.02
C THR A 30 -6.22 -4.47 -11.58
N ARG A 31 -6.88 -5.58 -11.25
CA ARG A 31 -6.82 -6.18 -9.92
C ARG A 31 -5.38 -6.54 -9.53
N ALA A 32 -4.59 -7.05 -10.48
CA ALA A 32 -3.17 -7.31 -10.28
C ALA A 32 -2.38 -6.04 -9.97
N ALA A 33 -2.65 -4.92 -10.65
CA ALA A 33 -2.01 -3.64 -10.38
C ALA A 33 -2.33 -3.12 -8.97
N TRP A 34 -3.58 -3.27 -8.51
CA TRP A 34 -3.95 -2.94 -7.13
C TRP A 34 -3.22 -3.80 -6.11
N TYR A 35 -3.13 -5.11 -6.35
CA TYR A 35 -2.42 -6.02 -5.47
C TYR A 35 -0.92 -5.69 -5.39
N ALA A 36 -0.28 -5.40 -6.52
CA ALA A 36 1.11 -4.95 -6.57
C ALA A 36 1.32 -3.66 -5.77
N LYS A 37 0.41 -2.69 -5.90
CA LYS A 37 0.46 -1.43 -5.13
C LYS A 37 0.35 -1.68 -3.62
N THR A 38 -0.57 -2.54 -3.20
CA THR A 38 -0.75 -2.90 -1.78
C THR A 38 0.44 -3.67 -1.21
N LYS A 39 1.10 -4.53 -2.00
CA LYS A 39 2.35 -5.18 -1.60
C LYS A 39 3.48 -4.16 -1.39
N ALA A 40 3.68 -3.26 -2.35
CA ALA A 40 4.72 -2.23 -2.27
C ALA A 40 4.53 -1.33 -1.03
N SER A 41 3.29 -0.95 -0.69
CA SER A 41 3.01 -0.19 0.53
C SER A 41 3.33 -0.98 1.81
N GLN A 42 3.04 -2.28 1.85
CA GLN A 42 3.35 -3.13 3.00
C GLN A 42 4.85 -3.28 3.21
N GLU A 43 5.61 -3.53 2.14
CA GLU A 43 7.08 -3.61 2.19
C GLU A 43 7.68 -2.29 2.70
N GLY A 44 7.18 -1.16 2.20
CA GLY A 44 7.56 0.18 2.68
C GLY A 44 7.24 0.44 4.16
N THR A 45 6.10 -0.05 4.66
CA THR A 45 5.79 0.09 6.10
C THR A 45 6.62 -0.85 6.98
N ALA A 46 6.98 -2.04 6.48
CA ALA A 46 7.77 -3.01 7.22
C ALA A 46 9.23 -2.56 7.39
N GLU A 47 9.82 -1.91 6.39
CA GLU A 47 11.15 -1.30 6.50
C GLU A 47 11.14 -0.12 7.49
N ILE A 48 10.13 0.76 7.44
CA ILE A 48 10.00 1.88 8.39
C ILE A 48 9.83 1.37 9.82
N GLN A 49 9.03 0.32 10.05
CA GLN A 49 8.85 -0.25 11.39
C GLN A 49 10.12 -0.90 11.92
N ARG A 50 10.87 -1.62 11.08
CA ARG A 50 12.16 -2.20 11.50
C ARG A 50 13.19 -1.12 11.84
N ASP A 51 13.28 -0.08 11.02
CA ASP A 51 14.21 1.04 11.24
C ASP A 51 13.83 1.84 12.51
N ALA A 52 12.53 2.05 12.75
CA ALA A 52 12.02 2.67 13.97
C ALA A 52 12.26 1.83 15.23
N LEU A 53 12.28 0.50 15.13
CA LEU A 53 12.67 -0.37 16.23
C LEU A 53 14.18 -0.35 16.49
N GLN A 54 15.02 -0.24 15.44
CA GLN A 54 16.48 -0.15 15.60
C GLN A 54 16.94 1.21 16.15
N THR A 55 16.27 2.31 15.78
CA THR A 55 16.55 3.64 16.34
C THR A 55 16.14 3.79 17.81
N ARG A 56 15.27 2.91 18.33
CA ARG A 56 15.00 2.77 19.76
C ARG A 56 15.98 1.79 20.43
N ALA A 57 17.28 2.00 20.25
CA ALA A 57 18.26 1.40 21.14
C ALA A 57 18.17 2.12 22.51
N PRO A 58 17.89 1.42 23.63
CA PRO A 58 17.92 2.01 24.95
C PRO A 58 19.39 2.13 25.36
N GLY A 59 19.93 3.34 25.30
CA GLY A 59 21.32 3.63 25.68
C GLY A 59 21.51 5.06 26.16
N SER A 60 20.50 5.68 26.77
CA SER A 60 20.60 7.05 27.27
C SER A 60 19.80 7.24 28.57
N GLY A 61 20.34 6.68 29.65
CA GLY A 61 20.10 7.09 31.02
C GLY A 61 21.38 6.73 31.77
N GLY A 62 22.12 7.74 32.22
CA GLY A 62 23.48 7.60 32.78
C GLY A 62 23.54 7.05 34.19
#